data_AF-A0A434GHS5-F1
#
_entry.id   AF-A0A434GHS5-F1
#
_cell.length_a   1.000
_cell.length_b   1.000
_cell.length_c   1.000
_cell.angle_alpha   90.00
_cell.angle_beta   90.00
_cell.angle_gamma   90.00
#
_symmetry.space_group_name_H-M   'P 1'
#
loop_
_entity.id
_entity.type
_entity.pdbx_description
1 polymer ?
#
loop_
_entity_poly.entity_id
_entity_poly.type
_entity_poly.pdbx_seq_one_letter_code
_entity_poly.pdbx_strand_id
1 'polypeptide(L)'
;FARTAATANSNYLLVHSGGVPNISYTWRCNASNQQDVAYSSNGTGTNNLIGASGGVPLTTWKHLCFERSGTKLRLYADGVMENSASSIGSSALFDSTAVLAIGMRSTSTTAGFNGHLKELRITKGVARYNNDAGFTPPSAAFPRS
;
A
#
# COMPACT_ATOMS: atom_id res chain seq x y z
N PHE A 1 -4.97 7.37 -6.39
CA PHE A 1 -4.37 8.59 -5.80
C PHE A 1 -4.89 8.80 -4.38
N ALA A 2 -4.06 9.36 -3.51
CA ALA A 2 -4.42 9.70 -2.13
C ALA A 2 -4.09 11.16 -1.82
N ARG A 3 -4.88 11.78 -0.93
CA ARG A 3 -4.66 13.11 -0.36
C ARG A 3 -5.07 13.08 1.10
N THR A 4 -4.15 13.38 2.02
CA THR A 4 -4.45 13.38 3.47
C THR A 4 -4.83 14.77 3.94
N ALA A 5 -5.67 14.81 4.99
CA ALA A 5 -5.98 16.00 5.76
C ALA A 5 -5.36 15.97 7.17
N ALA A 6 -4.58 14.93 7.49
CA ALA A 6 -3.92 14.78 8.79
C ALA A 6 -2.40 15.03 8.67
N THR A 7 -1.86 15.80 9.61
CA THR A 7 -0.47 16.32 9.62
C THR A 7 0.58 15.27 10.02
N ALA A 8 0.19 14.26 10.80
CA ALA A 8 1.00 13.08 11.12
C ALA A 8 0.10 12.04 11.81
N ASN A 9 -0.22 10.93 11.14
CA ASN A 9 -0.82 9.75 11.76
C ASN A 9 -0.51 8.52 10.89
N SER A 10 -0.36 7.36 11.52
CA SER A 10 -0.23 6.07 10.83
C SER A 10 -1.57 5.68 10.19
N ASN A 11 -1.91 6.27 9.06
CA ASN A 11 -3.22 6.15 8.45
C ASN A 11 -3.23 5.01 7.41
N TYR A 12 -4.22 4.12 7.51
CA TYR A 12 -4.33 2.97 6.62
C TYR A 12 -4.91 3.32 5.26
N LEU A 13 -4.22 3.00 4.16
CA LEU A 13 -4.75 3.13 2.82
C LEU A 13 -5.58 1.87 2.45
N LEU A 14 -4.95 0.71 2.55
CA LEU A 14 -5.55 -0.59 2.24
C LEU A 14 -4.99 -1.65 3.19
N VAL A 15 -5.85 -2.51 3.72
CA VAL A 15 -5.49 -3.47 4.76
C VAL A 15 -6.10 -4.83 4.46
N HIS A 16 -5.27 -5.85 4.44
CA HIS A 16 -5.69 -7.24 4.52
C HIS A 16 -4.99 -7.88 5.72
N SER A 17 -5.50 -7.66 6.92
CA SER A 17 -4.85 -8.13 8.15
C SER A 17 -5.82 -8.07 9.33
N GLY A 18 -5.93 -9.17 10.08
CA GLY A 18 -6.62 -9.23 11.36
C GLY A 18 -5.66 -8.96 12.52
N GLY A 19 -5.01 -10.00 13.01
CA GLY A 19 -3.97 -10.02 14.04
C GLY A 19 -3.25 -11.36 13.98
N VAL A 20 -2.10 -11.52 14.65
CA VAL A 20 -1.33 -12.79 14.60
C VAL A 20 -2.21 -13.99 14.99
N PRO A 21 -2.21 -15.12 14.25
CA PRO A 21 -1.39 -15.47 13.08
C PRO A 21 -2.09 -15.23 11.72
N ASN A 22 -2.87 -14.15 11.61
CA ASN A 22 -3.71 -13.79 10.47
C ASN A 22 -3.36 -12.40 9.90
N ILE A 23 -2.09 -12.22 9.52
CA ILE A 23 -1.55 -10.98 8.95
C ILE A 23 -1.15 -11.23 7.50
N SER A 24 -1.71 -10.49 6.53
CA SER A 24 -1.19 -10.44 5.16
C SER A 24 -0.38 -9.19 4.94
N TYR A 25 -1.05 -8.04 4.84
CA TYR A 25 -0.39 -6.74 4.66
C TYR A 25 -1.22 -5.58 5.18
N THR A 26 -0.53 -4.52 5.55
CA THR A 26 -1.11 -3.20 5.80
C THR A 26 -0.35 -2.15 5.03
N TRP A 27 -1.03 -1.46 4.12
CA TRP A 27 -0.48 -0.34 3.37
C TRP A 27 -0.92 0.97 4.03
N ARG A 28 0.04 1.83 4.36
CA ARG A 28 -0.19 3.03 5.17
C ARG A 28 0.58 4.23 4.64
N CYS A 29 0.19 5.39 5.15
CA CYS A 29 1.09 6.51 5.33
C CYS A 29 1.56 6.48 6.80
N ASN A 30 2.86 6.36 7.06
CA ASN A 30 3.41 6.33 8.41
C ASN A 30 3.48 7.72 9.05
N ALA A 31 3.88 7.77 10.33
CA ALA A 31 4.03 9.01 11.08
C ALA A 31 5.14 9.95 10.53
N SER A 32 6.08 9.42 9.74
CA SER A 32 7.12 10.19 9.04
C SER A 32 6.64 10.71 7.69
N ASN A 33 5.32 10.65 7.43
CA ASN A 33 4.73 10.99 6.15
C ASN A 33 5.38 10.21 5.01
N GLN A 34 5.71 8.93 5.17
CA GLN A 34 6.17 8.04 4.09
C GLN A 34 5.12 6.99 3.78
N GLN A 35 5.10 6.52 2.54
CA GLN A 35 4.35 5.32 2.21
C GLN A 35 5.09 4.11 2.80
N ASP A 36 4.39 3.25 3.54
CA ASP A 36 4.93 1.99 4.04
C ASP A 36 3.94 0.84 3.86
N VAL A 37 4.50 -0.35 3.63
CA VAL A 37 3.77 -1.62 3.61
C VAL A 37 4.42 -2.56 4.61
N ALA A 38 3.70 -2.87 5.68
CA ALA A 38 4.00 -4.02 6.52
C ALA A 38 3.38 -5.26 5.88
N TYR A 39 4.13 -6.35 5.73
CA TYR A 39 3.65 -7.57 5.06
C TYR A 39 4.19 -8.84 5.71
N SER A 40 3.45 -9.94 5.56
CA SER A 40 3.81 -11.27 6.05
C SER A 40 3.56 -12.33 4.99
N SER A 41 4.41 -13.35 4.99
CA SER A 41 4.27 -14.58 4.19
C SER A 41 3.76 -15.77 5.01
N ASN A 42 3.64 -15.64 6.33
CA ASN A 42 3.29 -16.73 7.24
C ASN A 42 2.21 -16.37 8.27
N GLY A 43 1.57 -15.20 8.14
CA GLY A 43 0.51 -14.76 9.04
C GLY A 43 0.99 -14.20 10.37
N THR A 44 2.28 -14.36 10.71
CA THR A 44 2.81 -14.09 12.06
C THR A 44 3.87 -12.99 12.05
N GLY A 45 4.99 -13.22 11.37
CA GLY A 45 6.10 -12.27 11.30
C GLY A 45 5.89 -11.25 10.19
N THR A 46 6.16 -9.98 10.47
CA THR A 46 6.03 -8.89 9.49
C THR A 46 7.38 -8.32 9.08
N ASN A 47 7.55 -8.10 7.77
CA ASN A 47 8.59 -7.25 7.20
C ASN A 47 7.98 -5.90 6.82
N ASN A 48 8.81 -4.86 6.73
CA ASN A 48 8.39 -3.53 6.30
C ASN A 48 9.13 -3.11 5.03
N LEU A 49 8.37 -2.60 4.06
CA LEU A 49 8.90 -1.89 2.90
C LEU A 49 8.46 -0.43 3.01
N ILE A 50 9.42 0.50 3.02
CA ILE A 50 9.17 1.94 3.27
C ILE A 50 9.71 2.73 2.08
N GLY A 51 8.91 3.64 1.52
CA GLY A 51 9.33 4.54 0.44
C GLY A 51 10.26 5.66 0.92
N ALA A 52 11.11 6.16 0.03
CA ALA A 52 12.11 7.18 0.36
C ALA A 52 11.53 8.60 0.36
N SER A 53 10.63 8.90 -0.57
CA SER A 53 9.92 10.17 -0.67
C SER A 53 8.73 10.21 0.28
N GLY A 54 8.49 11.39 0.84
CA GLY A 54 7.41 11.59 1.80
C GLY A 54 6.04 11.29 1.18
N GLY A 55 5.52 10.08 1.42
CA GLY A 55 4.12 9.68 1.68
C GLY A 55 3.04 10.54 1.06
N VAL A 56 1.87 10.65 1.68
CA VAL A 56 0.80 11.51 1.15
C VAL A 56 1.00 12.90 1.75
N PRO A 57 1.46 13.91 0.99
CA PRO A 57 1.63 15.23 1.56
C PRO A 57 0.26 15.81 1.90
N LEU A 58 0.24 16.69 2.90
CA LEU A 58 -0.95 17.46 3.24
C LEU A 58 -1.48 18.18 1.99
N THR A 59 -2.79 18.12 1.80
CA THR A 59 -3.56 18.87 0.80
C THR A 59 -3.22 18.63 -0.69
N THR A 60 -2.21 17.82 -1.02
CA THR A 60 -1.84 17.50 -2.41
C THR A 60 -2.18 16.05 -2.77
N TRP A 61 -2.55 15.85 -4.03
CA TRP A 61 -2.81 14.52 -4.58
C TRP A 61 -1.51 13.85 -4.96
N LYS A 62 -1.33 12.60 -4.54
CA LYS A 62 -0.21 11.77 -4.95
C LYS A 62 -0.69 10.44 -5.53
N HIS A 63 -0.05 9.98 -6.60
CA HIS A 63 -0.27 8.63 -7.14
C HIS A 63 0.57 7.65 -6.33
N LEU A 64 -0.08 6.73 -5.64
CA LEU A 64 0.58 5.73 -4.82
C LEU A 64 0.34 4.34 -5.41
N CYS A 65 1.38 3.52 -5.45
CA CYS A 65 1.28 2.13 -5.90
C CYS A 65 2.13 1.21 -5.01
N PHE A 66 1.53 0.07 -4.67
CA PHE A 66 2.18 -1.10 -4.13
C PHE A 66 1.88 -2.27 -5.07
N GLU A 67 2.90 -2.96 -5.55
CA GLU A 67 2.72 -4.14 -6.41
C GLU A 67 3.66 -5.28 -6.04
N ARG A 68 3.28 -6.48 -6.49
CA ARG A 68 4.11 -7.69 -6.46
C ARG A 68 4.30 -8.23 -7.86
N SER A 69 5.54 -8.52 -8.22
CA SER A 69 5.91 -9.25 -9.44
C SER A 69 6.86 -10.39 -9.08
N GLY A 70 6.41 -11.64 -9.24
CA GLY A 70 7.17 -12.80 -8.75
C GLY A 70 7.47 -12.69 -7.26
N THR A 71 8.76 -12.70 -6.91
CA THR A 71 9.26 -12.56 -5.53
C THR A 71 9.52 -11.11 -5.10
N LYS A 72 9.34 -10.14 -6.00
CA LYS A 72 9.69 -8.74 -5.77
C LYS A 72 8.45 -7.90 -5.43
N LEU A 73 8.54 -7.15 -4.34
CA LEU A 73 7.58 -6.09 -3.99
C LEU A 73 8.16 -4.74 -4.36
N ARG A 74 7.31 -3.83 -4.82
CA ARG A 74 7.70 -2.46 -5.17
C ARG A 74 6.71 -1.44 -4.63
N LEU A 75 7.25 -0.30 -4.21
CA LEU A 75 6.52 0.90 -3.89
C LEU A 75 6.83 1.97 -4.93
N TYR A 76 5.81 2.69 -5.36
CA TYR A 76 5.95 3.85 -6.22
C TYR A 76 5.17 5.04 -5.68
N ALA A 77 5.70 6.23 -5.93
CA ALA A 77 5.06 7.51 -5.68
C ALA A 77 5.19 8.39 -6.95
N ASP A 78 4.08 8.93 -7.42
CA ASP A 78 3.99 9.73 -8.66
C ASP A 78 4.67 9.10 -9.88
N GLY A 79 4.65 7.77 -9.92
CA GLY A 79 5.23 6.98 -11.00
C GLY A 79 6.70 6.62 -10.82
N VAL A 80 7.42 7.23 -9.87
CA VAL A 80 8.81 6.88 -9.57
C VAL A 80 8.85 5.71 -8.59
N MET A 81 9.77 4.75 -8.82
CA MET A 81 10.00 3.64 -7.89
C MET A 81 10.75 4.16 -6.66
N GLU A 82 10.13 3.99 -5.50
CA GLU A 82 10.62 4.52 -4.23
C GLU A 82 11.49 3.52 -3.48
N ASN A 83 11.05 2.26 -3.46
CA ASN A 83 11.77 1.18 -2.83
C ASN A 83 11.27 -0.17 -3.35
N SER A 84 12.08 -1.20 -3.19
CA SER A 84 11.71 -2.58 -3.49
C SER A 84 12.30 -3.57 -2.50
N ALA A 85 11.60 -4.68 -2.29
CA ALA A 85 12.13 -5.85 -1.60
C ALA A 85 12.27 -6.97 -2.63
N SER A 86 13.50 -7.46 -2.84
CA SER A 86 13.83 -8.44 -3.89
C SER A 86 13.48 -9.89 -3.56
N SER A 87 13.18 -10.19 -2.29
CA SER A 87 12.78 -11.54 -1.87
C SER A 87 11.77 -11.50 -0.73
N ILE A 88 10.52 -11.86 -1.03
CA ILE A 88 9.57 -12.35 -0.03
C ILE A 88 9.57 -13.88 0.06
N GLY A 89 10.58 -14.54 -0.53
CA GLY A 89 10.63 -15.98 -0.79
C GLY A 89 9.73 -16.42 -1.95
N SER A 90 9.63 -17.73 -2.18
CA SER A 90 8.64 -18.35 -3.08
C SER A 90 7.20 -18.23 -2.54
N SER A 91 7.06 -17.85 -1.27
CA SER A 91 5.77 -17.72 -0.60
C SER A 91 4.98 -16.53 -1.15
N ALA A 92 3.69 -16.74 -1.37
CA ALA A 92 2.75 -15.63 -1.55
C ALA A 92 2.71 -14.76 -0.29
N LEU A 93 2.18 -13.54 -0.42
CA LEU A 93 1.65 -12.86 0.77
C LEU A 93 0.63 -13.79 1.42
N PHE A 94 0.67 -13.89 2.75
CA PHE A 94 -0.23 -14.78 3.50
C PHE A 94 -1.68 -14.49 3.13
N ASP A 95 -2.50 -15.51 2.92
CA ASP A 95 -3.92 -15.30 2.61
C ASP A 95 -4.71 -15.10 3.90
N SER A 96 -4.88 -13.84 4.29
CA SER A 96 -5.60 -13.47 5.51
C SER A 96 -7.08 -13.81 5.37
N THR A 97 -7.69 -14.32 6.44
CA THR A 97 -9.16 -14.51 6.51
C THR A 97 -9.90 -13.25 6.95
N ALA A 98 -9.17 -12.19 7.32
CA ALA A 98 -9.76 -10.90 7.67
C ALA A 98 -10.33 -10.19 6.44
N VAL A 99 -11.37 -9.38 6.64
CA VAL A 99 -11.94 -8.54 5.58
C VAL A 99 -10.88 -7.58 5.02
N LEU A 100 -10.79 -7.50 3.69
CA LEU A 100 -10.04 -6.46 3.00
C LEU A 100 -10.72 -5.11 3.23
N ALA A 101 -10.03 -4.22 3.93
CA ALA A 101 -10.57 -2.93 4.35
C ALA A 101 -9.79 -1.77 3.70
N ILE A 102 -10.51 -0.72 3.36
CA ILE A 102 -9.98 0.53 2.82
C ILE A 102 -10.06 1.58 3.92
N GLY A 103 -9.01 2.37 4.09
CA GLY A 103 -9.04 3.47 5.05
C GLY A 103 -8.85 3.05 6.51
N MET A 104 -8.92 1.76 6.88
CA MET A 104 -8.86 1.33 8.28
C MET A 104 -8.59 -0.17 8.40
N ARG A 105 -8.10 -0.64 9.55
CA ARG A 105 -8.12 -2.08 9.89
C ARG A 105 -9.53 -2.51 10.28
N SER A 106 -9.92 -3.71 9.89
CA SER A 106 -11.25 -4.28 10.18
C SER A 106 -11.54 -4.43 11.68
N THR A 107 -10.51 -4.55 12.51
CA THR A 107 -10.61 -4.75 13.97
C THR A 107 -10.25 -3.51 14.79
N SER A 108 -9.86 -2.40 14.16
CA SER A 108 -9.46 -1.18 14.87
C SER A 108 -10.65 -0.25 15.05
N THR A 109 -10.56 0.70 15.98
CA THR A 109 -11.40 1.91 16.04
C THR A 109 -10.59 3.20 15.89
N THR A 110 -9.26 3.08 15.78
CA THR A 110 -8.31 4.18 15.68
C THR A 110 -7.46 4.06 14.41
N ALA A 111 -6.73 5.13 14.07
CA ALA A 111 -5.80 5.18 12.94
C ALA A 111 -6.46 5.01 11.54
N GLY A 112 -7.75 5.37 11.45
CA GLY A 112 -8.44 5.49 10.16
C GLY A 112 -7.86 6.60 9.30
N PHE A 113 -7.93 6.44 7.98
CA PHE A 113 -7.46 7.41 7.01
C PHE A 113 -8.37 8.62 6.99
N ASN A 114 -7.83 9.73 7.47
CA ASN A 114 -8.43 11.05 7.32
C ASN A 114 -7.93 11.69 6.02
N GLY A 115 -8.75 11.60 4.97
CA GLY A 115 -8.39 12.13 3.66
C GLY A 115 -9.32 11.66 2.56
N HIS A 116 -8.84 11.84 1.33
CA HIS A 116 -9.54 11.46 0.11
C HIS A 116 -8.73 10.42 -0.66
N LEU A 117 -9.42 9.41 -1.16
CA LEU A 117 -8.91 8.46 -2.15
C LEU A 117 -9.69 8.65 -3.43
N LYS A 118 -9.01 8.59 -4.58
CA LYS A 118 -9.65 8.55 -5.91
C LYS A 118 -8.95 7.52 -6.78
N GLU A 119 -9.70 6.92 -7.69
CA GLU A 119 -9.18 5.91 -8.64
C GLU A 119 -8.46 4.76 -7.90
N LEU A 120 -9.09 4.21 -6.85
CA LEU A 120 -8.57 3.03 -6.18
C LEU A 120 -8.72 1.82 -7.13
N ARG A 121 -7.62 1.11 -7.35
CA ARG A 121 -7.60 -0.10 -8.18
C ARG A 121 -6.82 -1.19 -7.49
N ILE A 122 -7.40 -2.38 -7.50
CA ILE A 122 -6.75 -3.63 -7.09
C ILE A 122 -6.69 -4.52 -8.32
N THR A 123 -5.57 -5.21 -8.53
CA THR A 123 -5.39 -6.10 -9.68
C THR A 123 -4.69 -7.36 -9.19
N LYS A 124 -5.29 -8.51 -9.48
CA LYS A 124 -4.77 -9.83 -9.14
C LYS A 124 -4.41 -10.56 -10.44
N GLY A 125 -3.29 -11.28 -10.42
CA GLY A 125 -2.81 -12.07 -11.57
C GLY A 125 -1.82 -11.37 -12.50
N VAL A 126 -1.67 -10.04 -12.42
CA VAL A 126 -0.68 -9.30 -13.22
C VAL A 126 -0.07 -8.13 -12.43
N ALA A 127 1.26 -8.00 -12.49
CA ALA A 127 1.97 -6.81 -12.02
C ALA A 127 1.89 -5.74 -13.12
N ARG A 128 1.20 -4.62 -12.85
CA ARG A 128 0.86 -3.66 -13.90
C ARG A 128 2.06 -2.88 -14.42
N TYR A 129 3.02 -2.55 -13.56
CA TYR A 129 4.13 -1.68 -13.93
C TYR A 129 5.42 -2.46 -14.06
N ASN A 130 5.76 -3.30 -13.07
CA ASN A 130 6.92 -4.19 -13.07
C ASN A 130 8.23 -3.53 -13.57
N ASN A 131 8.44 -2.25 -13.23
CA ASN A 131 9.55 -1.46 -13.75
C ASN A 131 10.29 -0.76 -12.62
N ASP A 132 11.58 -1.09 -12.45
CA ASP A 132 12.40 -0.48 -11.40
C ASP A 132 12.72 1.01 -11.69
N ALA A 133 12.55 1.47 -12.93
CA ALA A 133 12.72 2.88 -13.29
C ALA A 133 11.43 3.72 -13.09
N GLY A 134 10.29 3.08 -12.81
CA GLY A 134 9.00 3.76 -12.69
C GLY A 134 8.10 3.68 -13.94
N PHE A 135 7.07 4.52 -13.98
CA PHE A 135 6.05 4.59 -15.02
C PHE A 135 5.39 5.97 -15.03
N THR A 136 4.64 6.28 -16.09
CA THR A 136 3.80 7.49 -16.12
C THR A 136 2.44 7.19 -15.48
N PRO A 137 2.04 7.87 -14.39
CA PRO A 137 0.73 7.65 -13.79
C PRO A 137 -0.41 7.96 -14.77
N PRO A 138 -1.55 7.25 -14.67
CA PRO A 138 -2.74 7.59 -15.45
C PRO A 138 -3.17 9.04 -15.20
N SER A 139 -3.34 9.82 -16.27
CA SER A 139 -3.85 11.19 -16.20
C SER A 139 -5.38 11.29 -16.35
N ALA A 140 -6.01 10.24 -16.87
CA ALA A 140 -7.45 10.13 -17.03
C ALA A 140 -8.10 9.35 -15.88
N ALA A 141 -9.37 9.68 -15.59
CA ALA A 141 -10.19 8.87 -14.70
C ALA A 141 -10.35 7.45 -15.24
N PHE A 142 -10.51 6.47 -14.36
CA PHE A 142 -10.79 5.12 -14.82
C PHE A 142 -12.17 5.05 -15.47
N PRO A 143 -12.33 4.18 -16.49
CA PRO A 143 -13.62 3.96 -17.11
C PRO A 143 -14.66 3.62 -16.04
N ARG A 144 -15.81 4.27 -16.12
CA ARG A 144 -17.00 3.84 -15.38
C ARG A 144 -17.52 2.61 -16.11
N SER A 145 -17.54 1.46 -15.43
CA SER A 145 -18.15 0.24 -15.96
C SER A 145 -19.64 0.42 -16.17
#